data_AF-A0A7S2WX61-F1
#
_entry.id   AF-A0A7S2WX61-F1
#
_cell.length_a   1.000
_cell.length_b   1.000
_cell.length_c   1.000
_cell.angle_alpha   90.00
_cell.angle_beta   90.00
_cell.angle_gamma   90.00
#
_symmetry.space_group_name_H-M   'P 1'
#
loop_
_entity.id
_entity.type
_entity.pdbx_description
1 polymer ?
#
loop_
_entity_poly.entity_id
_entity_poly.type
_entity_poly.pdbx_seq_one_letter_code
_entity_poly.pdbx_strand_id
1 'polypeptide(L)'
;IIHVVPAFVGLCVTIVMIPMGSFVAKRLARMRRELLKKTDARVKYVTEFVTGIKAMKLYAWEKAYMRKITQLREEELRMVRRIAYLNICNMMLFFASPILVALAGFWTYALMGYTLTASVAFPALSLFNILRFPVLMLPMQIMNLINAKVSFKRVQDFFDQEDRELLPPAAKADAQGDAQNEEAVTIRNGDFAWAKDSALVLKNVNLSVKRGELVMVVGQVGSGKSSLLSAMLGEMVCKNGGCTVAGTCAFTSQEPWIQNASLRDNILASASNKGNYDKAKYEGVLDACALRADLEILPGGDLAEIGEKGINISGGQKHRIALARSVYADADIYLLDDPLSAVDAHVSRHIFEECVKGTLASKTRILVTHQVQFAAEVDRILVFKDGCLEHSGTYEELSQAGVAFSQFQGDQEED
;
A
#
# COMPACT_ATOMS: atom_id res chain seq x y z
N ILE A 1 0.22 56.83 38.21
CA ILE A 1 -0.45 55.80 39.04
C ILE A 1 -1.55 55.21 38.18
N ILE A 2 -1.32 54.01 37.62
CA ILE A 2 -2.38 53.31 36.89
C ILE A 2 -3.42 52.93 37.95
N HIS A 3 -4.58 53.57 37.92
CA HIS A 3 -5.64 53.25 38.87
C HIS A 3 -6.08 51.81 38.61
N VAL A 4 -5.99 51.01 39.67
CA VAL A 4 -6.11 49.56 39.62
C VAL A 4 -7.53 49.14 39.21
N VAL A 5 -8.55 49.89 39.66
CA VAL A 5 -9.96 49.57 39.40
C VAL A 5 -10.33 49.68 37.91
N PRO A 6 -10.05 50.78 37.17
CA PRO A 6 -10.29 50.84 35.73
C PRO A 6 -9.53 49.78 34.92
N ALA A 7 -8.30 49.45 35.34
CA ALA A 7 -7.51 48.40 34.70
C ALA A 7 -8.15 47.00 34.89
N PHE A 8 -8.66 46.70 36.10
CA PHE A 8 -9.38 45.47 36.36
C PHE A 8 -10.70 45.37 35.58
N VAL A 9 -11.41 46.48 35.36
CA VAL A 9 -12.63 46.48 34.54
C VAL A 9 -12.31 46.12 33.08
N GLY A 10 -11.25 46.71 32.50
CA GLY A 10 -10.77 46.33 31.17
C GLY A 10 -10.32 44.87 31.08
N LEU A 11 -9.65 44.37 32.13
CA LEU A 11 -9.26 42.97 32.25
C LEU A 11 -10.48 42.04 32.35
N CYS A 12 -11.50 42.39 33.13
CA CYS A 12 -12.75 41.63 33.23
C CYS A 12 -13.46 41.52 31.88
N VAL A 13 -13.53 42.60 31.10
CA VAL A 13 -14.07 42.56 29.73
C VAL A 13 -13.25 41.62 28.85
N THR A 14 -11.92 41.64 28.97
CA THR A 14 -11.03 40.72 28.24
C THR A 14 -11.27 39.26 28.64
N ILE A 15 -11.43 38.98 29.93
CA ILE A 15 -11.72 37.64 30.46
C ILE A 15 -13.09 37.14 29.97
N VAL A 16 -14.11 38.00 29.93
CA VAL A 16 -15.45 37.64 29.43
C VAL A 16 -15.44 37.34 27.92
N MET A 17 -14.53 37.96 27.16
CA MET A 17 -14.38 37.68 25.73
C MET A 17 -13.73 36.30 25.45
N ILE A 18 -12.98 35.73 26.40
CA ILE A 18 -12.34 34.41 26.25
C ILE A 18 -13.35 33.26 26.10
N PRO A 19 -14.38 33.10 26.98
CA PRO A 19 -15.45 32.12 26.79
C PRO A 19 -16.18 32.27 25.45
N MET A 20 -16.42 33.51 25.01
CA MET A 20 -17.10 33.78 23.74
C MET A 20 -16.26 33.33 22.54
N GLY A 21 -14.98 33.71 22.50
CA GLY A 21 -14.04 33.22 21.48
C GLY A 21 -13.87 31.69 21.52
N SER A 22 -13.84 31.11 22.72
CA SER A 22 -13.75 29.65 22.92
C SER A 22 -15.01 28.92 22.42
N PHE A 23 -16.20 29.49 22.62
CA PHE A 23 -17.46 28.93 22.13
C PHE A 23 -17.50 28.94 20.59
N VAL A 24 -17.12 30.07 19.97
CA VAL A 24 -17.02 30.19 18.51
C VAL A 24 -15.97 29.21 17.97
N ALA A 25 -14.80 29.11 18.59
CA ALA A 25 -13.75 28.17 18.21
C ALA A 25 -14.21 26.70 18.31
N LYS A 26 -14.91 26.31 19.39
CA LYS A 26 -15.49 24.96 19.56
C LYS A 26 -16.51 24.66 18.47
N ARG A 27 -17.38 25.62 18.14
CA ARG A 27 -18.38 25.47 17.06
C ARG A 27 -17.70 25.35 15.70
N LEU A 28 -16.70 26.17 15.43
CA LEU A 28 -15.89 26.11 14.22
C LEU A 28 -15.17 24.77 14.08
N ALA A 29 -14.61 24.24 15.17
CA ALA A 29 -13.94 22.95 15.20
C ALA A 29 -14.91 21.78 14.94
N ARG A 30 -16.15 21.84 15.46
CA ARG A 30 -17.19 20.85 15.15
C ARG A 30 -17.56 20.89 13.67
N MET A 31 -17.80 22.08 13.13
CA MET A 31 -18.14 22.24 11.72
C MET A 31 -17.00 21.87 10.78
N ARG A 32 -15.74 22.12 11.16
CA ARG A 32 -14.56 21.65 10.42
C ARG A 32 -14.48 20.12 10.40
N ARG A 33 -14.81 19.44 11.50
CA ARG A 33 -14.90 17.97 11.53
C ARG A 33 -15.98 17.44 10.60
N GLU A 34 -17.14 18.08 10.55
CA GLU A 34 -18.20 17.73 9.60
C GLU A 34 -17.79 18.00 8.14
N LEU A 35 -17.10 19.13 7.89
CA LEU A 35 -16.55 19.46 6.58
C LEU A 35 -15.60 18.37 6.09
N LEU A 36 -14.66 17.93 6.94
CA LEU A 36 -13.71 16.86 6.58
C LEU A 36 -14.43 15.59 6.13
N LYS A 37 -15.50 15.17 6.81
CA LYS A 37 -16.29 13.99 6.38
C LYS A 37 -16.87 14.14 4.96
N LYS A 38 -17.30 15.35 4.57
CA LYS A 38 -17.81 15.63 3.22
C LYS A 38 -16.68 15.72 2.20
N THR A 39 -15.55 16.32 2.57
CA THR A 39 -14.34 16.37 1.74
C THR A 39 -13.81 14.96 1.47
N ASP A 40 -13.72 14.10 2.49
CA ASP A 40 -13.28 12.70 2.36
C ASP A 40 -14.20 11.91 1.42
N ALA A 41 -15.52 12.06 1.56
CA ALA A 41 -16.48 11.45 0.64
C ALA A 41 -16.25 11.90 -0.81
N ARG A 42 -16.07 13.21 -1.05
CA ARG A 42 -15.77 13.73 -2.39
C ARG A 42 -14.44 13.20 -2.94
N VAL A 43 -13.39 13.22 -2.12
CA VAL A 43 -12.05 12.74 -2.51
C VAL A 43 -12.11 11.25 -2.88
N LYS A 44 -12.82 10.43 -2.09
CA LYS A 44 -13.06 9.03 -2.42
C LYS A 44 -13.64 8.84 -3.83
N TYR A 45 -14.75 9.53 -4.14
CA TYR A 45 -15.38 9.42 -5.47
C TYR A 45 -14.49 9.95 -6.61
N VAL A 46 -13.70 10.99 -6.36
CA VAL A 46 -12.74 11.50 -7.34
C VAL A 46 -11.63 10.48 -7.59
N THR A 47 -11.08 9.87 -6.55
CA THR A 47 -10.07 8.82 -6.67
C THR A 47 -10.61 7.63 -7.44
N GLU A 48 -11.78 7.10 -7.06
CA GLU A 48 -12.44 5.97 -7.75
C GLU A 48 -12.68 6.26 -9.24
N PHE A 49 -13.09 7.49 -9.57
CA PHE A 49 -13.28 7.91 -10.97
C PHE A 49 -11.97 7.95 -11.76
N VAL A 50 -10.89 8.46 -11.16
CA VAL A 50 -9.57 8.54 -11.83
C VAL A 50 -8.96 7.16 -11.99
N THR A 51 -8.99 6.32 -10.95
CA THR A 51 -8.47 4.94 -11.01
C THR A 51 -9.28 4.08 -11.99
N GLY A 52 -10.60 4.30 -12.06
CA GLY A 52 -11.52 3.56 -12.94
C GLY A 52 -11.74 4.21 -14.31
N ILE A 53 -10.91 5.16 -14.75
CA ILE A 53 -11.22 6.02 -15.91
C ILE A 53 -11.51 5.23 -17.21
N LYS A 54 -10.81 4.11 -17.44
CA LYS A 54 -11.02 3.26 -18.61
C LYS A 54 -12.44 2.66 -18.64
N ALA A 55 -12.87 2.07 -17.53
CA ALA A 55 -14.22 1.50 -17.40
C ALA A 55 -15.30 2.60 -17.52
N MET A 56 -15.09 3.76 -16.90
CA MET A 56 -16.02 4.89 -16.99
C MET A 56 -16.21 5.37 -18.44
N LYS A 57 -15.12 5.39 -19.21
CA LYS A 57 -15.12 5.72 -20.64
C LYS A 57 -15.82 4.66 -21.48
N LEU A 58 -15.57 3.38 -21.19
CA LEU A 58 -16.19 2.26 -21.89
C LEU A 58 -17.72 2.25 -21.73
N TYR A 59 -18.21 2.52 -20.52
CA TYR A 59 -19.65 2.54 -20.21
C TYR A 59 -20.32 3.91 -20.40
N ALA A 60 -19.58 4.95 -20.83
CA ALA A 60 -20.07 6.32 -20.99
C ALA A 60 -20.74 6.92 -19.71
N TRP A 61 -20.21 6.58 -18.54
CA TRP A 61 -20.78 6.98 -17.24
C TRP A 61 -20.24 8.31 -16.69
N GLU A 62 -19.44 9.05 -17.46
CA GLU A 62 -18.74 10.23 -16.93
C GLU A 62 -19.71 11.32 -16.47
N LYS A 63 -20.80 11.54 -17.21
CA LYS A 63 -21.83 12.53 -16.84
C LYS A 63 -22.57 12.15 -15.56
N ALA A 64 -22.75 10.86 -15.29
CA ALA A 64 -23.41 10.40 -14.06
C ALA A 64 -22.49 10.62 -12.84
N TYR A 65 -21.21 10.23 -12.95
CA TYR A 65 -20.22 10.45 -11.90
C TYR A 65 -19.96 11.94 -11.64
N MET A 66 -19.83 12.75 -12.70
CA MET A 66 -19.64 14.20 -12.56
C MET A 66 -20.79 14.89 -11.83
N ARG A 67 -22.04 14.47 -12.08
CA ARG A 67 -23.20 14.97 -11.32
C ARG A 67 -23.09 14.62 -9.84
N LYS A 68 -22.67 13.38 -9.50
CA LYS A 68 -22.51 12.95 -8.10
C LYS A 68 -21.41 13.74 -7.38
N ILE A 69 -20.25 13.92 -8.02
CA ILE A 69 -19.13 14.70 -7.47
C ILE A 69 -19.53 16.16 -7.28
N THR A 70 -20.27 16.74 -8.23
CA THR A 70 -20.76 18.13 -8.12
C THR A 70 -21.76 18.28 -6.98
N GLN A 71 -22.68 17.33 -6.79
CA GLN A 71 -23.62 17.33 -5.66
C GLN A 71 -22.88 17.31 -4.31
N LEU A 72 -21.86 16.46 -4.17
CA LEU A 72 -21.02 16.42 -2.97
C LEU A 72 -20.26 17.74 -2.77
N ARG A 73 -19.79 18.35 -3.86
CA ARG A 73 -19.11 19.65 -3.83
C ARG A 73 -20.05 20.76 -3.38
N GLU A 74 -21.30 20.77 -3.80
CA GLU A 74 -22.30 21.76 -3.35
C GLU A 74 -22.62 21.63 -1.87
N GLU A 75 -22.71 20.40 -1.34
CA GLU A 75 -22.84 20.15 0.10
C GLU A 75 -21.62 20.67 0.88
N GLU A 76 -20.41 20.38 0.39
CA GLU A 76 -19.15 20.88 0.95
C GLU A 76 -19.13 22.41 0.96
N LEU A 77 -19.44 23.05 -0.18
CA LEU A 77 -19.45 24.51 -0.32
C LEU A 77 -20.48 25.19 0.58
N ARG A 78 -21.65 24.59 0.80
CA ARG A 78 -22.64 25.10 1.77
C ARG A 78 -22.07 25.15 3.18
N MET A 79 -21.29 24.13 3.58
CA MET A 79 -20.61 24.15 4.88
C MET A 79 -19.45 25.12 4.93
N VAL A 80 -18.61 25.18 3.89
CA VAL A 80 -17.54 26.18 3.77
C VAL A 80 -18.10 27.59 3.93
N ARG A 81 -19.24 27.90 3.30
CA ARG A 81 -19.90 29.19 3.43
C ARG A 81 -20.34 29.49 4.87
N ARG A 82 -20.97 28.52 5.55
CA ARG A 82 -21.36 28.68 6.97
C ARG A 82 -20.14 28.89 7.88
N ILE A 83 -19.04 28.17 7.63
CA ILE A 83 -17.76 28.34 8.34
C ILE A 83 -17.19 29.73 8.06
N ALA A 84 -17.25 30.22 6.82
CA ALA A 84 -16.80 31.55 6.44
C ALA A 84 -17.57 32.65 7.18
N TYR A 85 -18.91 32.56 7.25
CA TYR A 85 -19.72 33.52 8.03
C TYR A 85 -19.33 33.51 9.52
N LEU A 86 -19.12 32.35 10.12
CA LEU A 86 -18.66 32.26 11.51
C LEU A 86 -17.26 32.86 11.70
N ASN A 87 -16.35 32.66 10.74
CA ASN A 87 -15.03 33.30 10.77
C ASN A 87 -15.13 34.82 10.66
N ILE A 88 -16.03 35.35 9.82
CA ILE A 88 -16.27 36.80 9.72
C ILE A 88 -16.77 37.34 11.07
N CYS A 89 -17.73 36.68 11.72
CA CYS A 89 -18.19 37.07 13.05
C CYS A 89 -17.05 37.02 14.08
N ASN A 90 -16.20 35.99 14.03
CA ASN A 90 -15.04 35.87 14.91
C ASN A 90 -14.02 36.99 14.67
N MET A 91 -13.79 37.36 13.42
CA MET A 91 -12.88 38.44 13.02
C MET A 91 -13.44 39.81 13.44
N MET A 92 -14.74 40.04 13.25
CA MET A 92 -15.40 41.26 13.72
C MET A 92 -15.28 41.41 15.24
N LEU A 93 -15.47 40.32 15.98
CA LEU A 93 -15.25 40.30 17.42
C LEU A 93 -13.80 40.62 17.80
N PHE A 94 -12.84 40.04 17.07
CA PHE A 94 -11.41 40.29 17.26
C PHE A 94 -11.04 41.76 17.08
N PHE A 95 -11.57 42.43 16.06
CA PHE A 95 -11.30 43.85 15.80
C PHE A 95 -12.08 44.79 16.73
N ALA A 96 -13.27 44.40 17.18
CA ALA A 96 -14.07 45.20 18.11
C ALA A 96 -13.59 45.11 19.57
N SER A 97 -12.98 43.99 19.95
CA SER A 97 -12.56 43.73 21.35
C SER A 97 -11.68 44.84 21.97
N PRO A 98 -10.63 45.37 21.30
CA PRO A 98 -9.78 46.42 21.88
C PRO A 98 -10.55 47.73 22.11
N ILE A 99 -11.48 48.05 21.20
CA ILE A 99 -12.32 49.24 21.31
C ILE A 99 -13.23 49.10 22.54
N LEU A 100 -13.83 47.92 22.74
CA LEU A 100 -14.69 47.65 23.90
C LEU A 100 -13.91 47.66 25.23
N VAL A 101 -12.71 47.07 25.27
CA VAL A 101 -11.85 47.07 26.47
C VAL A 101 -11.38 48.48 26.82
N ALA A 102 -10.92 49.25 25.82
CA ALA A 102 -10.49 50.63 26.02
C ALA A 102 -11.67 51.53 26.44
N LEU A 103 -12.84 51.38 25.80
CA LEU A 103 -14.05 52.14 26.14
C LEU A 103 -14.49 51.83 27.57
N ALA A 104 -14.56 50.55 27.98
CA ALA A 104 -14.92 50.18 29.34
C ALA A 104 -13.93 50.71 30.39
N GLY A 105 -12.63 50.61 30.11
CA GLY A 105 -11.57 51.10 30.99
C GLY A 105 -11.56 52.63 31.14
N PHE A 106 -11.66 53.37 30.03
CA PHE A 106 -11.69 54.83 30.09
C PHE A 106 -13.01 55.38 30.62
N TRP A 107 -14.13 54.71 30.34
CA TRP A 107 -15.44 55.07 30.89
C TRP A 107 -15.46 54.95 32.42
N THR A 108 -14.94 53.84 32.96
CA THR A 108 -14.80 53.68 34.42
C THR A 108 -13.77 54.64 35.02
N TYR A 109 -12.68 54.92 34.32
CA TYR A 109 -11.70 55.92 34.73
C TYR A 109 -12.33 57.31 34.89
N ALA A 110 -13.16 57.73 33.92
CA ALA A 110 -13.87 59.00 33.96
C ALA A 110 -14.95 59.05 35.05
N LEU A 111 -15.72 57.97 35.23
CA LEU A 111 -16.75 57.87 36.28
C LEU A 111 -16.19 57.97 37.70
N MET A 112 -14.94 57.53 37.91
CA MET A 112 -14.25 57.67 39.19
C MET A 112 -13.70 59.09 39.44
N GLY A 113 -13.99 60.04 38.55
CA GLY A 113 -13.60 61.44 38.68
C GLY A 113 -12.15 61.74 38.28
N TYR A 114 -11.45 60.79 37.64
CA TYR A 114 -10.07 61.00 37.21
C TYR A 114 -10.00 61.74 35.86
N THR A 115 -9.04 62.66 35.74
CA THR A 115 -8.81 63.40 34.50
C THR A 115 -8.04 62.56 33.50
N LEU A 116 -8.66 62.23 32.36
CA LEU A 116 -8.04 61.45 31.29
C LEU A 116 -6.98 62.30 30.56
N THR A 117 -5.71 62.15 30.93
CA THR A 117 -4.58 62.82 30.27
C THR A 117 -3.99 61.94 29.16
N ALA A 118 -3.39 62.57 28.14
CA ALA A 118 -2.70 61.86 27.05
C ALA A 118 -1.62 60.89 27.57
N SER A 119 -0.89 61.27 28.63
CA SER A 119 0.12 60.46 29.29
C SER A 119 -0.41 59.18 29.95
N VAL A 120 -1.72 59.08 30.18
CA VAL A 120 -2.37 57.87 30.73
C VAL A 120 -3.09 57.09 29.62
N ALA A 121 -3.78 57.79 28.72
CA ALA A 121 -4.58 57.16 27.67
C ALA A 121 -3.74 56.40 26.63
N PHE A 122 -2.65 57.00 26.12
CA PHE A 122 -1.84 56.35 25.08
C PHE A 122 -1.10 55.10 25.58
N PRO A 123 -0.42 55.11 26.75
CA PRO A 123 0.20 53.88 27.26
C PRO A 123 -0.81 52.77 27.57
N ALA A 124 -1.98 53.10 28.11
CA ALA A 124 -3.04 52.13 28.38
C ALA A 124 -3.56 51.48 27.09
N LEU A 125 -3.80 52.28 26.05
CA LEU A 125 -4.22 51.77 24.73
C LEU A 125 -3.16 50.83 24.11
N SER A 126 -1.87 51.18 24.21
CA SER A 126 -0.78 50.31 23.74
C SER A 126 -0.72 48.99 24.50
N LEU A 127 -0.88 49.01 25.83
CA LEU A 127 -0.89 47.78 26.64
C LEU A 127 -2.10 46.88 26.31
N PHE A 128 -3.29 47.45 26.12
CA PHE A 128 -4.45 46.68 25.66
C PHE A 128 -4.25 46.05 24.28
N ASN A 129 -3.60 46.76 23.36
CA ASN A 129 -3.28 46.23 22.03
C ASN A 129 -2.26 45.08 22.06
N ILE A 130 -1.27 45.12 22.95
CA ILE A 130 -0.29 44.04 23.14
C ILE A 130 -0.98 42.79 23.72
N LEU A 131 -1.83 42.96 24.74
CA LEU A 131 -2.52 41.84 25.41
C LEU A 131 -3.50 41.10 24.48
N ARG A 132 -4.00 41.78 23.44
CA ARG A 132 -4.95 41.22 22.45
C ARG A 132 -4.44 39.93 21.80
N PHE A 133 -3.20 39.94 21.31
CA PHE A 133 -2.69 38.83 20.49
C PHE A 133 -2.56 37.53 21.28
N PRO A 134 -1.91 37.49 22.46
CA PRO A 134 -1.83 36.28 23.29
C PRO A 134 -3.19 35.72 23.69
N VAL A 135 -4.14 36.58 24.11
CA VAL A 135 -5.48 36.17 24.56
C VAL A 135 -6.25 35.43 23.46
N LEU A 136 -6.10 35.88 22.21
CA LEU A 136 -6.83 35.32 21.07
C LEU A 136 -6.10 34.15 20.41
N MET A 137 -4.75 34.14 20.46
CA MET A 137 -3.94 33.02 19.98
C MET A 137 -4.04 31.79 20.86
N LEU A 138 -4.11 31.96 22.18
CA LEU A 138 -4.02 30.85 23.14
C LEU A 138 -5.09 29.75 22.89
N PRO A 139 -6.38 30.05 22.66
CA PRO A 139 -7.37 29.02 22.31
C PRO A 139 -7.07 28.30 20.98
N MET A 140 -6.52 29.00 19.99
CA MET A 140 -6.14 28.41 18.71
C MET A 140 -4.93 27.47 18.85
N GLN A 141 -3.95 27.83 19.67
CA GLN A 141 -2.80 26.97 19.95
C GLN A 141 -3.18 25.73 20.76
N ILE A 142 -4.14 25.83 21.69
CA ILE A 142 -4.71 24.65 22.37
C ILE A 142 -5.31 23.68 21.34
N MET A 143 -6.04 24.20 20.34
CA MET A 143 -6.59 23.35 19.29
C MET A 143 -5.49 22.67 18.46
N ASN A 144 -4.42 23.38 18.13
CA ASN A 144 -3.26 22.81 17.43
C ASN A 144 -2.58 21.70 18.24
N LEU A 145 -2.43 21.88 19.56
CA LEU A 145 -1.90 20.84 20.46
C LEU A 145 -2.80 19.61 20.52
N ILE A 146 -4.13 19.80 20.56
CA ILE A 146 -5.08 18.69 20.51
C ILE A 146 -4.96 17.93 19.19
N ASN A 147 -4.89 18.64 18.06
CA ASN A 147 -4.70 18.03 16.74
C ASN A 147 -3.37 17.27 16.65
N ALA A 148 -2.28 17.87 17.14
CA ALA A 148 -0.97 17.24 17.18
C ALA A 148 -1.00 15.95 18.02
N LYS A 149 -1.66 15.97 19.18
CA LYS A 149 -1.84 14.78 20.03
C LYS A 149 -2.59 13.65 19.30
N VAL A 150 -3.63 13.96 18.54
CA VAL A 150 -4.37 12.96 17.74
C VAL A 150 -3.51 12.40 16.60
N SER A 151 -2.76 13.25 15.89
CA SER A 151 -1.84 12.80 14.85
C SER A 151 -0.71 11.93 15.40
N PHE A 152 -0.12 12.34 16.54
CA PHE A 152 0.91 11.56 17.22
C PHE A 152 0.40 10.19 17.63
N LYS A 153 -0.83 10.12 18.16
CA LYS A 153 -1.48 8.84 18.47
C LYS A 153 -1.60 7.93 17.24
N ARG A 154 -2.02 8.45 16.07
CA ARG A 154 -2.12 7.64 14.85
C ARG A 154 -0.78 7.10 14.38
N VAL A 155 0.28 7.89 14.51
CA VAL A 155 1.64 7.47 14.17
C VAL A 155 2.11 6.40 15.15
N GLN A 156 1.85 6.59 16.44
CA GLN A 156 2.13 5.60 17.47
C GLN A 156 1.36 4.29 17.22
N ASP A 157 0.05 4.35 16.98
CA ASP A 157 -0.78 3.17 16.69
C ASP A 157 -0.28 2.39 15.45
N PHE A 158 0.40 3.05 14.51
CA PHE A 158 1.07 2.43 13.36
C PHE A 158 2.39 1.76 13.74
N PHE A 159 3.23 2.42 14.54
CA PHE A 159 4.49 1.84 15.03
C PHE A 159 4.29 0.71 16.05
N ASP A 160 3.16 0.71 16.77
CA ASP A 160 2.79 -0.31 17.75
C ASP A 160 2.14 -1.55 17.09
N GLN A 161 1.97 -1.58 15.76
CA GLN A 161 1.51 -2.78 15.06
C GLN A 161 2.53 -3.92 15.22
N GLU A 162 2.04 -5.16 15.30
CA GLU A 162 2.92 -6.32 15.40
C GLU A 162 3.73 -6.49 14.11
N ASP A 163 5.05 -6.55 14.24
CA ASP A 163 5.91 -6.97 13.14
C ASP A 163 5.64 -8.43 12.81
N ARG A 164 5.75 -8.72 11.52
CA ARG A 164 5.63 -10.08 11.02
C ARG A 164 6.86 -10.89 11.44
N GLU A 165 6.63 -11.99 12.15
CA GLU A 165 7.66 -13.01 12.33
C GLU A 165 8.01 -13.61 10.97
N LEU A 166 9.20 -13.29 10.46
CA LEU A 166 9.75 -13.95 9.28
C LEU A 166 9.87 -15.45 9.57
N LEU A 167 9.74 -16.29 8.53
CA LEU A 167 10.05 -17.70 8.68
C LEU A 167 11.40 -17.84 9.38
N PRO A 168 11.54 -18.78 10.33
CA PRO A 168 12.84 -19.05 10.91
C PRO A 168 13.80 -19.24 9.73
N PRO A 169 14.95 -18.55 9.70
CA PRO A 169 15.98 -18.86 8.73
C PRO A 169 16.14 -20.36 8.78
N ALA A 170 16.06 -21.07 7.65
CA ALA A 170 16.42 -22.48 7.63
C ALA A 170 17.70 -22.57 8.43
N ALA A 171 17.65 -23.28 9.58
CA ALA A 171 18.72 -23.28 10.56
C ALA A 171 20.01 -23.31 9.75
N LYS A 172 20.85 -22.26 9.86
CA LYS A 172 22.05 -22.09 9.03
C LYS A 172 22.56 -23.49 8.80
N ALA A 173 22.46 -24.01 7.58
CA ALA A 173 23.03 -25.33 7.28
C ALA A 173 24.42 -25.23 7.90
N ASP A 174 24.64 -26.03 8.95
CA ASP A 174 25.68 -25.73 9.91
C ASP A 174 26.93 -25.42 9.11
N ALA A 175 27.65 -24.36 9.48
CA ALA A 175 28.92 -24.00 8.84
C ALA A 175 29.99 -25.12 8.97
N GLN A 176 29.57 -26.30 9.42
CA GLN A 176 30.18 -27.61 9.35
C GLN A 176 29.33 -28.53 8.43
N GLY A 177 29.52 -28.41 7.12
CA GLY A 177 29.67 -29.60 6.26
C GLY A 177 28.55 -30.62 6.09
N ASP A 178 27.29 -30.37 6.45
CA ASP A 178 26.21 -31.32 6.12
C ASP A 178 25.70 -31.10 4.69
N ALA A 179 26.43 -31.71 3.76
CA ALA A 179 26.04 -31.95 2.37
C ALA A 179 24.83 -32.93 2.22
N GLN A 180 23.93 -33.00 3.21
CA GLN A 180 22.90 -34.04 3.32
C GLN A 180 21.45 -33.55 3.40
N ASN A 181 21.18 -32.23 3.43
CA ASN A 181 19.79 -31.78 3.30
C ASN A 181 19.40 -31.66 1.81
N GLU A 182 18.96 -32.79 1.24
CA GLU A 182 18.45 -32.89 -0.14
C GLU A 182 17.19 -32.02 -0.38
N GLU A 183 16.47 -31.66 0.69
CA GLU A 183 15.23 -30.90 0.64
C GLU A 183 15.50 -29.38 0.60
N ALA A 184 14.96 -28.72 -0.43
CA ALA A 184 14.99 -27.26 -0.58
C ALA A 184 13.83 -26.58 0.17
N VAL A 185 12.64 -27.21 0.16
CA VAL A 185 11.44 -26.70 0.84
C VAL A 185 10.73 -27.86 1.53
N THR A 186 10.43 -27.70 2.81
CA THR A 186 9.73 -28.72 3.60
C THR A 186 8.61 -28.06 4.39
N ILE A 187 7.39 -28.59 4.28
CA ILE A 187 6.24 -28.22 5.12
C ILE A 187 5.75 -29.48 5.81
N ARG A 188 5.63 -29.44 7.14
CA ARG A 188 5.17 -30.56 7.96
C ARG A 188 3.97 -30.14 8.80
N ASN A 189 2.83 -30.81 8.60
CA ASN A 189 1.55 -30.52 9.25
C ASN A 189 1.20 -29.03 9.24
N GLY A 190 1.46 -28.36 8.10
CA GLY A 190 1.39 -26.91 8.00
C GLY A 190 -0.04 -26.39 7.88
N ASP A 191 -0.48 -25.64 8.88
CA ASP A 191 -1.74 -24.90 8.88
C ASP A 191 -1.45 -23.40 8.75
N PHE A 192 -1.94 -22.76 7.67
CA PHE A 192 -1.64 -21.36 7.39
C PHE A 192 -2.88 -20.48 7.26
N ALA A 193 -2.74 -19.24 7.72
CA ALA A 193 -3.78 -18.21 7.69
C ALA A 193 -3.17 -16.83 7.36
N TRP A 194 -3.98 -15.91 6.83
CA TRP A 194 -3.54 -14.53 6.55
C TRP A 194 -3.39 -13.68 7.82
N ALA A 195 -4.12 -14.01 8.89
CA ALA A 195 -4.01 -13.37 10.18
C ALA A 195 -4.14 -14.39 11.33
N LYS A 196 -3.66 -14.02 12.52
CA LYS A 196 -3.78 -14.84 13.74
C LYS A 196 -5.22 -15.25 14.03
N ASP A 197 -6.17 -14.35 13.76
CA ASP A 197 -7.60 -14.58 14.03
C ASP A 197 -8.42 -15.02 12.80
N SER A 198 -7.81 -15.16 11.61
CA SER A 198 -8.54 -15.57 10.41
C SER A 198 -8.69 -17.08 10.30
N ALA A 199 -9.65 -17.54 9.50
CA ALA A 199 -9.79 -18.95 9.16
C ALA A 199 -8.53 -19.49 8.45
N LEU A 200 -8.30 -20.80 8.59
CA LEU A 200 -7.23 -21.49 7.88
C LEU A 200 -7.53 -21.54 6.38
N VAL A 201 -6.56 -21.11 5.59
CA VAL A 201 -6.60 -21.17 4.13
C VAL A 201 -5.88 -22.42 3.64
N LEU A 202 -4.76 -22.79 4.25
CA LEU A 202 -4.06 -24.04 4.01
C LEU A 202 -4.18 -24.94 5.23
N LYS A 203 -4.49 -26.21 5.03
CA LYS A 203 -4.80 -27.17 6.11
C LYS A 203 -4.00 -28.45 5.92
N ASN A 204 -3.31 -28.86 6.98
CA ASN A 204 -2.54 -30.11 7.05
C ASN A 204 -1.64 -30.34 5.82
N VAL A 205 -0.96 -29.29 5.36
CA VAL A 205 -0.08 -29.39 4.19
C VAL A 205 1.19 -30.12 4.59
N ASN A 206 1.49 -31.21 3.87
CA ASN A 206 2.69 -32.01 4.03
C ASN A 206 3.36 -32.16 2.68
N LEU A 207 4.49 -31.47 2.49
CA LEU A 207 5.25 -31.52 1.24
C LEU A 207 6.74 -31.40 1.51
N SER A 208 7.52 -32.00 0.62
CA SER A 208 8.98 -31.90 0.59
C SER A 208 9.42 -31.79 -0.86
N VAL A 209 10.14 -30.73 -1.21
CA VAL A 209 10.68 -30.43 -2.56
C VAL A 209 12.20 -30.58 -2.53
N LYS A 210 12.74 -31.39 -3.42
CA LYS A 210 14.18 -31.64 -3.52
C LYS A 210 14.91 -30.51 -4.24
N ARG A 211 16.20 -30.37 -3.98
CA ARG A 211 17.06 -29.43 -4.72
C ARG A 211 17.08 -29.79 -6.21
N GLY A 212 16.88 -28.78 -7.06
CA GLY A 212 16.87 -28.94 -8.52
C GLY A 212 15.57 -29.48 -9.10
N GLU A 213 14.58 -29.85 -8.27
CA GLU A 213 13.31 -30.39 -8.73
C GLU A 213 12.45 -29.30 -9.39
N LEU A 214 11.81 -29.64 -10.51
CA LEU A 214 10.75 -28.87 -11.15
C LEU A 214 9.38 -29.42 -10.72
N VAL A 215 8.72 -28.70 -9.83
CA VAL A 215 7.40 -29.03 -9.29
C VAL A 215 6.33 -28.15 -9.91
N MET A 216 5.27 -28.76 -10.43
CA MET A 216 4.08 -28.04 -10.89
C MET A 216 2.97 -28.11 -9.84
N VAL A 217 2.28 -26.99 -9.59
CA VAL A 217 1.13 -26.93 -8.68
C VAL A 217 -0.13 -26.62 -9.47
N VAL A 218 -1.08 -27.53 -9.43
CA VAL A 218 -2.37 -27.45 -10.14
C VAL A 218 -3.55 -27.53 -9.18
N GLY A 219 -4.71 -27.07 -9.63
CA GLY A 219 -5.94 -27.06 -8.83
C GLY A 219 -6.91 -25.98 -9.29
N GLN A 220 -8.17 -26.10 -8.86
CA GLN A 220 -9.22 -25.13 -9.20
C GLN A 220 -8.88 -23.70 -8.73
N VAL A 221 -9.54 -22.71 -9.31
CA VAL A 221 -9.42 -21.31 -8.85
C VAL A 221 -9.85 -21.22 -7.39
N GLY A 222 -9.05 -20.56 -6.56
CA GLY A 222 -9.31 -20.44 -5.11
C GLY A 222 -8.88 -21.64 -4.26
N SER A 223 -8.24 -22.67 -4.83
CA SER A 223 -7.81 -23.86 -4.06
C SER A 223 -6.63 -23.64 -3.11
N GLY A 224 -6.02 -22.45 -3.10
CA GLY A 224 -4.91 -22.08 -2.21
C GLY A 224 -3.50 -22.11 -2.82
N LYS A 225 -3.37 -22.22 -4.16
CA LYS A 225 -2.06 -22.30 -4.85
C LYS A 225 -1.15 -21.09 -4.59
N SER A 226 -1.62 -19.86 -4.80
CA SER A 226 -0.84 -18.64 -4.51
C SER A 226 -0.59 -18.47 -3.01
N SER A 227 -1.52 -18.93 -2.17
CA SER A 227 -1.34 -19.00 -0.72
C SER A 227 -0.20 -19.94 -0.34
N LEU A 228 -0.03 -21.06 -1.05
CA LEU A 228 1.11 -21.97 -0.83
C LEU A 228 2.45 -21.28 -1.04
N LEU A 229 2.59 -20.55 -2.16
CA LEU A 229 3.81 -19.77 -2.43
C LEU A 229 4.03 -18.69 -1.37
N SER A 230 2.95 -18.01 -0.95
CA SER A 230 2.99 -17.02 0.13
C SER A 230 3.43 -17.65 1.46
N ALA A 231 2.97 -18.85 1.79
CA ALA A 231 3.41 -19.59 2.97
C ALA A 231 4.91 -19.92 2.90
N MET A 232 5.43 -20.31 1.73
CA MET A 232 6.87 -20.56 1.51
C MET A 232 7.71 -19.29 1.59
N LEU A 233 7.16 -18.13 1.21
CA LEU A 233 7.83 -16.83 1.38
C LEU A 233 7.83 -16.33 2.84
N GLY A 234 7.04 -16.98 3.70
CA GLY A 234 6.78 -16.49 5.05
C GLY A 234 5.73 -15.41 5.11
N GLU A 235 5.01 -15.18 4.01
CA GLU A 235 3.92 -14.22 3.87
C GLU A 235 2.56 -14.71 4.41
N MET A 236 2.51 -15.88 5.05
CA MET A 236 1.35 -16.32 5.86
C MET A 236 1.74 -16.67 7.30
N VAL A 237 0.78 -16.59 8.23
CA VAL A 237 0.97 -17.00 9.63
C VAL A 237 0.81 -18.52 9.72
N CYS A 238 1.84 -19.20 10.21
CA CYS A 238 1.78 -20.63 10.52
C CYS A 238 1.15 -20.82 11.91
N LYS A 239 -0.03 -21.45 11.98
CA LYS A 239 -0.73 -21.72 13.26
C LYS A 239 -0.29 -23.05 13.89
N ASN A 240 -0.08 -24.07 13.05
CA ASN A 240 0.41 -25.38 13.44
C ASN A 240 1.43 -25.88 12.43
N GLY A 241 2.36 -26.73 12.89
CA GLY A 241 3.39 -27.33 12.06
C GLY A 241 4.58 -26.41 11.84
N GLY A 242 5.17 -26.47 10.64
CA GLY A 242 6.26 -25.59 10.25
C GLY A 242 6.55 -25.62 8.75
N CYS A 243 7.15 -24.54 8.26
CA CYS A 243 7.72 -24.43 6.92
C CYS A 243 9.20 -24.09 7.03
N THR A 244 10.03 -24.78 6.27
CA THR A 244 11.48 -24.54 6.18
C THR A 244 11.86 -24.37 4.72
N VAL A 245 12.62 -23.32 4.44
CA VAL A 245 13.08 -22.97 3.09
C VAL A 245 14.59 -22.78 3.11
N ALA A 246 15.31 -23.69 2.47
CA ALA A 246 16.76 -23.80 2.53
C ALA A 246 17.43 -23.20 1.28
N GLY A 247 17.55 -21.88 1.24
CA GLY A 247 18.22 -21.15 0.17
C GLY A 247 17.63 -19.77 -0.04
N THR A 248 18.16 -19.05 -1.02
CA THR A 248 17.58 -17.79 -1.49
C THR A 248 16.35 -18.05 -2.38
N CYS A 249 15.33 -17.20 -2.26
CA CYS A 249 14.10 -17.30 -3.05
C CYS A 249 13.99 -16.15 -4.05
N ALA A 250 13.56 -16.47 -5.27
CA ALA A 250 13.05 -15.52 -6.25
C ALA A 250 11.56 -15.78 -6.46
N PHE A 251 10.75 -14.71 -6.48
CA PHE A 251 9.31 -14.80 -6.62
C PHE A 251 8.82 -14.01 -7.84
N THR A 252 7.93 -14.63 -8.61
CA THR A 252 7.18 -13.98 -9.69
C THR A 252 5.70 -14.07 -9.36
N SER A 253 5.05 -12.93 -9.12
CA SER A 253 3.63 -12.85 -8.75
C SER A 253 2.69 -13.00 -9.96
N GLN A 254 1.47 -13.48 -9.70
CA GLN A 254 0.40 -13.57 -10.70
C GLN A 254 0.01 -12.19 -11.27
N GLU A 255 0.08 -11.14 -10.45
CA GLU A 255 0.01 -9.75 -10.91
C GLU A 255 1.41 -9.14 -10.88
N PRO A 256 2.09 -9.00 -12.03
CA PRO A 256 3.47 -8.53 -12.03
C PRO A 256 3.59 -7.06 -11.60
N TRP A 257 4.41 -6.81 -10.59
CA TRP A 257 4.77 -5.45 -10.18
C TRP A 257 5.95 -4.90 -11.00
N ILE A 258 5.75 -3.72 -11.58
CA ILE A 258 6.75 -2.99 -12.37
C ILE A 258 7.04 -1.64 -11.71
N GLN A 259 8.32 -1.35 -11.49
CA GLN A 259 8.79 -0.10 -10.93
C GLN A 259 8.79 1.00 -12.02
N ASN A 260 8.45 2.23 -11.62
CA ASN A 260 8.62 3.42 -12.45
C ASN A 260 10.12 3.72 -12.63
N ALA A 261 10.76 3.07 -13.59
CA ALA A 261 12.18 3.15 -13.91
C ALA A 261 12.43 2.64 -15.35
N SER A 262 13.68 2.60 -15.80
CA SER A 262 13.99 1.96 -17.08
C SER A 262 13.66 0.45 -17.06
N LEU A 263 13.43 -0.15 -18.23
CA LEU A 263 13.23 -1.60 -18.33
C LEU A 263 14.45 -2.36 -17.78
N ARG A 264 15.65 -1.91 -18.11
CA ARG A 264 16.91 -2.44 -17.58
C ARG A 264 16.92 -2.38 -16.06
N ASP A 265 16.61 -1.23 -15.46
CA ASP A 265 16.61 -1.09 -14.00
C ASP A 265 15.57 -2.01 -13.35
N ASN A 266 14.42 -2.22 -13.98
CA ASN A 266 13.43 -3.18 -13.50
C ASN A 266 14.00 -4.60 -13.41
N ILE A 267 14.81 -5.04 -14.39
CA ILE A 267 15.45 -6.36 -14.39
C ILE A 267 16.61 -6.41 -13.39
N LEU A 268 17.43 -5.34 -13.33
CA LEU A 268 18.61 -5.28 -12.46
C LEU A 268 18.30 -5.00 -10.98
N ALA A 269 17.11 -4.48 -10.65
CA ALA A 269 16.73 -4.05 -9.30
C ALA A 269 16.65 -5.17 -8.24
N SER A 270 17.02 -6.41 -8.56
CA SER A 270 17.09 -7.48 -7.56
C SER A 270 18.05 -7.10 -6.43
N ALA A 271 17.58 -7.28 -5.18
CA ALA A 271 18.27 -6.86 -3.96
C ALA A 271 19.67 -7.47 -3.81
N SER A 272 19.95 -8.62 -4.44
CA SER A 272 21.23 -9.32 -4.38
C SER A 272 22.32 -8.75 -5.31
N ASN A 273 21.96 -7.99 -6.37
CA ASN A 273 22.88 -7.64 -7.46
C ASN A 273 23.01 -6.12 -7.72
N LYS A 274 22.65 -5.26 -6.76
CA LYS A 274 22.84 -3.80 -6.87
C LYS A 274 24.33 -3.47 -7.08
N GLY A 275 24.74 -3.34 -8.33
CA GLY A 275 26.06 -2.88 -8.76
C GLY A 275 26.85 -3.83 -9.67
N ASN A 276 26.41 -5.08 -9.88
CA ASN A 276 27.15 -6.04 -10.71
C ASN A 276 26.40 -6.33 -12.03
N TYR A 277 26.49 -5.39 -12.97
CA TYR A 277 25.93 -5.57 -14.30
C TYR A 277 26.79 -6.56 -15.10
N ASP A 278 26.33 -7.81 -15.16
CA ASP A 278 26.84 -8.81 -16.08
C ASP A 278 26.04 -8.75 -17.39
N LYS A 279 26.70 -8.28 -18.45
CA LYS A 279 26.13 -8.13 -19.79
C LYS A 279 25.76 -9.48 -20.41
N ALA A 280 26.60 -10.50 -20.27
CA ALA A 280 26.36 -11.80 -20.89
C ALA A 280 25.17 -12.50 -20.23
N LYS A 281 25.10 -12.45 -18.88
CA LYS A 281 23.94 -12.93 -18.13
C LYS A 281 22.67 -12.17 -18.51
N TYR A 282 22.76 -10.84 -18.61
CA TYR A 282 21.62 -10.00 -18.96
C TYR A 282 21.07 -10.34 -20.35
N GLU A 283 21.94 -10.46 -21.37
CA GLU A 283 21.55 -10.85 -22.73
C GLU A 283 20.94 -12.26 -22.76
N GLY A 284 21.51 -13.22 -22.03
CA GLY A 284 20.93 -14.57 -21.92
C GLY A 284 19.53 -14.59 -21.26
N VAL A 285 19.31 -13.76 -20.23
CA VAL A 285 18.00 -13.62 -19.58
C VAL A 285 16.96 -13.01 -20.52
N LEU A 286 17.34 -12.00 -21.31
CA LEU A 286 16.44 -11.40 -22.30
C LEU A 286 16.00 -12.43 -23.36
N ASP A 287 16.88 -13.36 -23.71
CA ASP A 287 16.62 -14.39 -24.71
C ASP A 287 15.71 -15.48 -24.15
N ALA A 288 16.05 -16.00 -22.97
CA ALA A 288 15.27 -17.01 -22.28
C ALA A 288 13.83 -16.53 -21.97
N CYS A 289 13.67 -15.23 -21.68
CA CYS A 289 12.36 -14.63 -21.40
C CYS A 289 11.64 -14.09 -22.63
N ALA A 290 12.15 -14.28 -23.86
CA ALA A 290 11.57 -13.78 -25.12
C ALA A 290 11.31 -12.26 -25.16
N LEU A 291 12.24 -11.45 -24.62
CA LEU A 291 12.10 -9.98 -24.56
C LEU A 291 12.73 -9.24 -25.75
N ARG A 292 13.53 -9.89 -26.61
CA ARG A 292 14.23 -9.21 -27.72
C ARG A 292 13.30 -8.41 -28.63
N ALA A 293 12.20 -9.04 -29.08
CA ALA A 293 11.23 -8.39 -29.95
C ALA A 293 10.54 -7.19 -29.27
N ASP A 294 10.32 -7.24 -27.95
CA ASP A 294 9.76 -6.11 -27.20
C ASP A 294 10.74 -4.92 -27.17
N LEU A 295 12.03 -5.20 -26.97
CA LEU A 295 13.07 -4.16 -26.91
C LEU A 295 13.26 -3.44 -28.25
N GLU A 296 13.11 -4.14 -29.38
CA GLU A 296 13.23 -3.53 -30.72
C GLU A 296 12.14 -2.50 -31.01
N ILE A 297 10.95 -2.69 -30.42
CA ILE A 297 9.79 -1.81 -30.61
C ILE A 297 9.85 -0.61 -29.66
N LEU A 298 10.53 -0.74 -28.51
CA LEU A 298 10.61 0.32 -27.50
C LEU A 298 11.58 1.44 -27.94
N PRO A 299 11.13 2.71 -27.96
CA PRO A 299 12.03 3.83 -28.21
C PRO A 299 13.03 3.94 -27.06
N GLY A 300 14.31 3.77 -27.39
CA GLY A 300 15.40 3.69 -26.40
C GLY A 300 15.71 2.28 -25.90
N GLY A 301 15.07 1.24 -26.45
CA GLY A 301 15.33 -0.15 -26.13
C GLY A 301 15.12 -0.45 -24.64
N ASP A 302 16.14 -1.01 -24.00
CA ASP A 302 16.09 -1.37 -22.59
C ASP A 302 16.27 -0.18 -21.63
N LEU A 303 16.66 0.99 -22.14
CA LEU A 303 16.71 2.24 -21.37
C LEU A 303 15.37 2.99 -21.38
N ALA A 304 14.37 2.49 -22.09
CA ALA A 304 13.03 3.07 -22.10
C ALA A 304 12.43 3.10 -20.69
N GLU A 305 11.93 4.26 -20.26
CA GLU A 305 11.19 4.40 -19.00
C GLU A 305 9.84 3.68 -19.11
N ILE A 306 9.60 2.72 -18.22
CA ILE A 306 8.35 1.95 -18.14
C ILE A 306 7.66 2.21 -16.80
N GLY A 307 6.34 2.04 -16.76
CA GLY A 307 5.52 2.23 -15.56
C GLY A 307 4.40 3.26 -15.76
N GLU A 308 3.80 3.73 -14.66
CA GLU A 308 2.64 4.65 -14.67
C GLU A 308 2.93 5.99 -15.35
N LYS A 309 4.19 6.45 -15.32
CA LYS A 309 4.64 7.71 -15.94
C LYS A 309 5.43 7.51 -17.23
N GLY A 310 5.73 6.26 -17.58
CA GLY A 310 6.55 5.89 -18.74
C GLY A 310 5.72 5.33 -19.89
N ILE A 311 6.36 4.51 -20.72
CA ILE A 311 5.71 3.77 -21.79
C ILE A 311 4.81 2.69 -21.18
N ASN A 312 3.57 2.65 -21.66
CA ASN A 312 2.64 1.59 -21.30
C ASN A 312 3.06 0.28 -21.96
N ILE A 313 3.21 -0.77 -21.15
CA ILE A 313 3.54 -2.13 -21.58
C ILE A 313 2.33 -3.06 -21.41
N SER A 314 2.24 -4.06 -22.29
CA SER A 314 1.15 -5.05 -22.29
C SER A 314 1.21 -5.99 -21.08
N GLY A 315 0.13 -6.73 -20.82
CA GLY A 315 0.10 -7.73 -19.74
C GLY A 315 1.19 -8.78 -19.89
N GLY A 316 1.36 -9.35 -21.09
CA GLY A 316 2.41 -10.33 -21.38
C GLY A 316 3.82 -9.75 -21.21
N GLN A 317 4.06 -8.51 -21.64
CA GLN A 317 5.35 -7.83 -21.42
C GLN A 317 5.67 -7.66 -19.94
N LYS A 318 4.68 -7.29 -19.11
CA LYS A 318 4.85 -7.19 -17.65
C LYS A 318 5.27 -8.52 -17.02
N HIS A 319 4.66 -9.63 -17.46
CA HIS A 319 5.02 -10.98 -16.98
C HIS A 319 6.44 -11.35 -17.38
N ARG A 320 6.82 -11.14 -18.65
CA ARG A 320 8.18 -11.42 -19.15
C ARG A 320 9.24 -10.60 -18.42
N ILE A 321 8.99 -9.31 -18.14
CA ILE A 321 9.91 -8.44 -17.40
C ILE A 321 10.04 -8.89 -15.94
N ALA A 322 8.94 -9.24 -15.28
CA ALA A 322 8.98 -9.73 -13.90
C ALA A 322 9.69 -11.09 -13.78
N LEU A 323 9.51 -11.98 -14.75
CA LEU A 323 10.26 -13.23 -14.86
C LEU A 323 11.75 -12.96 -15.12
N ALA A 324 12.09 -12.07 -16.05
CA ALA A 324 13.49 -11.70 -16.30
C ALA A 324 14.17 -11.15 -15.04
N ARG A 325 13.47 -10.33 -14.25
CA ARG A 325 13.95 -9.84 -12.94
C ARG A 325 14.24 -10.99 -11.97
N SER A 326 13.35 -11.99 -11.89
CA SER A 326 13.55 -13.13 -10.97
C SER A 326 14.69 -14.03 -11.44
N VAL A 327 14.81 -14.30 -12.74
CA VAL A 327 15.90 -15.11 -13.33
C VAL A 327 17.26 -14.42 -13.19
N TYR A 328 17.33 -13.11 -13.40
CA TYR A 328 18.58 -12.35 -13.23
C TYR A 328 19.08 -12.35 -11.77
N ALA A 329 18.15 -12.43 -10.80
CA ALA A 329 18.48 -12.51 -9.38
C ALA A 329 19.30 -13.75 -9.01
N ASP A 330 19.18 -14.84 -9.78
CA ASP A 330 19.94 -16.09 -9.62
C ASP A 330 19.83 -16.72 -8.22
N ALA A 331 18.60 -16.82 -7.74
CA ALA A 331 18.28 -17.47 -6.48
C ALA A 331 18.45 -19.00 -6.55
N ASP A 332 18.36 -19.68 -5.40
CA ASP A 332 18.38 -21.14 -5.31
C ASP A 332 17.00 -21.76 -5.61
N ILE A 333 15.94 -21.06 -5.23
CA ILE A 333 14.54 -21.50 -5.30
C ILE A 333 13.70 -20.45 -6.04
N TYR A 334 12.94 -20.90 -7.05
CA TYR A 334 12.06 -20.08 -7.85
C TYR A 334 10.60 -20.41 -7.58
N LEU A 335 9.86 -19.43 -7.07
CA LEU A 335 8.43 -19.50 -6.82
C LEU A 335 7.72 -18.71 -7.93
N LEU A 336 7.07 -19.42 -8.84
CA LEU A 336 6.49 -18.85 -10.06
C LEU A 336 4.97 -18.96 -10.00
N ASP A 337 4.28 -17.84 -9.76
CA ASP A 337 2.82 -17.78 -9.67
C ASP A 337 2.21 -17.38 -11.02
N ASP A 338 1.88 -18.39 -11.82
CA ASP A 338 1.26 -18.30 -13.15
C ASP A 338 1.93 -17.33 -14.13
N PRO A 339 3.28 -17.39 -14.31
CA PRO A 339 4.02 -16.43 -15.12
C PRO A 339 3.70 -16.52 -16.63
N LEU A 340 2.99 -17.56 -17.07
CA LEU A 340 2.69 -17.86 -18.47
C LEU A 340 1.27 -17.48 -18.90
N SER A 341 0.41 -17.01 -17.98
CA SER A 341 -1.02 -16.81 -18.24
C SER A 341 -1.35 -15.73 -19.27
N ALA A 342 -0.56 -14.64 -19.30
CA ALA A 342 -0.81 -13.48 -20.16
C ALA A 342 0.01 -13.46 -21.45
N VAL A 343 0.66 -14.57 -21.80
CA VAL A 343 1.46 -14.72 -23.04
C VAL A 343 0.81 -15.74 -23.97
N ASP A 344 1.00 -15.55 -25.29
CA ASP A 344 0.52 -16.49 -26.29
C ASP A 344 1.22 -17.86 -26.18
N ALA A 345 0.62 -18.90 -26.77
CA ALA A 345 1.10 -20.26 -26.65
C ALA A 345 2.53 -20.49 -27.19
N HIS A 346 2.96 -19.72 -28.19
CA HIS A 346 4.31 -19.87 -28.75
C HIS A 346 5.35 -19.28 -27.80
N VAL A 347 5.10 -18.07 -27.30
CA VAL A 347 5.94 -17.43 -26.27
C VAL A 347 5.94 -18.25 -24.98
N SER A 348 4.78 -18.76 -24.55
CA SER A 348 4.70 -19.57 -23.32
C SER A 348 5.55 -20.84 -23.44
N ARG A 349 5.52 -21.49 -24.61
CA ARG A 349 6.36 -22.66 -24.90
C ARG A 349 7.84 -22.32 -24.88
N HIS A 350 8.25 -21.23 -25.55
CA HIS A 350 9.63 -20.74 -25.55
C HIS A 350 10.14 -20.48 -24.12
N ILE A 351 9.36 -19.75 -23.31
CA ILE A 351 9.74 -19.45 -21.92
C ILE A 351 9.85 -20.74 -21.10
N PHE A 352 8.93 -21.69 -21.28
CA PHE A 352 9.00 -22.95 -20.55
C PHE A 352 10.26 -23.76 -20.91
N GLU A 353 10.60 -23.85 -22.20
CA GLU A 353 11.77 -24.60 -22.68
C GLU A 353 13.09 -23.89 -22.34
N GLU A 354 13.26 -22.63 -22.73
CA GLU A 354 14.53 -21.90 -22.64
C GLU A 354 14.78 -21.31 -21.25
N CYS A 355 13.73 -20.90 -20.54
CA CYS A 355 13.87 -20.32 -19.20
C CYS A 355 13.66 -21.36 -18.09
N VAL A 356 12.47 -21.96 -18.00
CA VAL A 356 12.10 -22.83 -16.86
C VAL A 356 12.89 -24.15 -16.89
N LYS A 357 12.98 -24.80 -18.05
CA LYS A 357 13.74 -26.05 -18.24
C LYS A 357 15.20 -25.81 -18.62
N GLY A 358 15.52 -24.71 -19.31
CA GLY A 358 16.87 -24.37 -19.76
C GLY A 358 17.66 -23.61 -18.69
N THR A 359 17.53 -22.28 -18.67
CA THR A 359 18.32 -21.39 -17.81
C THR A 359 18.23 -21.76 -16.32
N LEU A 360 17.05 -22.19 -15.86
CA LEU A 360 16.80 -22.58 -14.47
C LEU A 360 16.97 -24.09 -14.20
N ALA A 361 17.52 -24.87 -15.14
CA ALA A 361 17.61 -26.34 -15.05
C ALA A 361 18.18 -26.87 -13.72
N SER A 362 19.20 -26.21 -13.19
CA SER A 362 19.91 -26.61 -11.97
C SER A 362 19.28 -26.10 -10.67
N LYS A 363 18.21 -25.30 -10.76
CA LYS A 363 17.57 -24.61 -9.63
C LYS A 363 16.30 -25.33 -9.21
N THR A 364 15.90 -25.16 -7.94
CA THR A 364 14.59 -25.65 -7.50
C THR A 364 13.50 -24.72 -8.03
N ARG A 365 12.47 -25.28 -8.65
CA ARG A 365 11.42 -24.51 -9.32
C ARG A 365 10.05 -25.02 -8.88
N ILE A 366 9.20 -24.12 -8.40
CA ILE A 366 7.81 -24.39 -8.05
C ILE A 366 6.95 -23.50 -8.94
N LEU A 367 6.32 -24.12 -9.94
CA LEU A 367 5.50 -23.48 -10.95
C LEU A 367 4.01 -23.71 -10.65
N VAL A 368 3.32 -22.68 -10.17
CA VAL A 368 1.86 -22.64 -10.18
C VAL A 368 1.44 -22.21 -11.58
N THR A 369 0.60 -22.98 -12.27
CA THR A 369 0.01 -22.53 -13.54
C THR A 369 -1.28 -23.30 -13.85
N HIS A 370 -2.15 -22.67 -14.62
CA HIS A 370 -3.34 -23.30 -15.21
C HIS A 370 -3.05 -24.03 -16.54
N GLN A 371 -1.85 -23.87 -17.11
CA GLN A 371 -1.46 -24.50 -18.37
C GLN A 371 -1.00 -25.95 -18.17
N VAL A 372 -1.95 -26.87 -18.02
CA VAL A 372 -1.68 -28.30 -17.78
C VAL A 372 -0.90 -29.00 -18.90
N GLN A 373 -0.77 -28.39 -20.07
CA GLN A 373 0.02 -28.92 -21.19
C GLN A 373 1.49 -29.19 -20.83
N PHE A 374 2.02 -28.51 -19.81
CA PHE A 374 3.38 -28.71 -19.31
C PHE A 374 3.50 -29.81 -18.24
N ALA A 375 2.38 -30.38 -17.77
CA ALA A 375 2.36 -31.32 -16.66
C ALA A 375 3.15 -32.61 -16.94
N ALA A 376 3.24 -33.04 -18.19
CA ALA A 376 4.01 -34.23 -18.57
C ALA A 376 5.53 -33.99 -18.59
N GLU A 377 5.99 -32.75 -18.46
CA GLU A 377 7.40 -32.35 -18.60
C GLU A 377 8.05 -31.88 -17.30
N VAL A 378 7.35 -32.02 -16.18
CA VAL A 378 7.85 -31.69 -14.84
C VAL A 378 8.17 -32.94 -14.05
N ASP A 379 9.01 -32.81 -13.03
CA ASP A 379 9.44 -33.95 -12.20
C ASP A 379 8.31 -34.44 -11.30
N ARG A 380 7.47 -33.52 -10.81
CA ARG A 380 6.34 -33.84 -9.93
C ARG A 380 5.22 -32.82 -10.04
N ILE A 381 3.99 -33.28 -9.83
CA ILE A 381 2.78 -32.45 -9.80
C ILE A 381 2.14 -32.53 -8.41
N LEU A 382 1.74 -31.38 -7.88
CA LEU A 382 0.98 -31.22 -6.65
C LEU A 382 -0.45 -30.76 -6.99
N VAL A 383 -1.45 -31.53 -6.59
CA VAL A 383 -2.87 -31.22 -6.83
C VAL A 383 -3.48 -30.65 -5.55
N PHE A 384 -3.89 -29.38 -5.62
CA PHE A 384 -4.51 -28.66 -4.51
C PHE A 384 -6.01 -28.52 -4.67
N LYS A 385 -6.73 -28.78 -3.59
CA LYS A 385 -8.18 -28.63 -3.48
C LYS A 385 -8.57 -28.13 -2.10
N ASP A 386 -9.37 -27.07 -2.04
CA ASP A 386 -9.90 -26.49 -0.81
C ASP A 386 -8.87 -26.23 0.31
N GLY A 387 -7.64 -25.86 -0.07
CA GLY A 387 -6.55 -25.59 0.87
C GLY A 387 -5.75 -26.81 1.32
N CYS A 388 -6.04 -28.00 0.78
CA CYS A 388 -5.37 -29.26 1.09
C CYS A 388 -4.58 -29.77 -0.12
N LEU A 389 -3.46 -30.44 0.14
CA LEU A 389 -2.76 -31.24 -0.86
C LEU A 389 -3.47 -32.60 -0.99
N GLU A 390 -4.18 -32.82 -2.10
CA GLU A 390 -5.00 -34.02 -2.33
C GLU A 390 -4.16 -35.15 -2.96
N HIS A 391 -3.35 -34.81 -3.96
CA HIS A 391 -2.46 -35.76 -4.65
C HIS A 391 -1.08 -35.15 -4.92
N SER A 392 -0.07 -36.03 -4.97
CA SER A 392 1.31 -35.70 -5.30
C SER A 392 1.94 -36.88 -6.02
N GLY A 393 2.56 -36.67 -7.18
CA GLY A 393 3.21 -37.73 -7.95
C GLY A 393 3.66 -37.26 -9.33
N THR A 394 4.17 -38.19 -10.13
CA THR A 394 4.47 -37.93 -11.56
C THR A 394 3.18 -37.85 -12.36
N TYR A 395 3.26 -37.34 -13.60
CA TYR A 395 2.11 -37.31 -14.51
C TYR A 395 1.48 -38.70 -14.70
N GLU A 396 2.31 -39.73 -14.84
CA GLU A 396 1.88 -41.12 -15.06
C GLU A 396 1.18 -41.70 -13.83
N GLU A 397 1.75 -41.50 -12.64
CA GLU A 397 1.17 -41.95 -11.36
C GLU A 397 -0.21 -41.32 -11.12
N LEU A 398 -0.33 -40.01 -11.37
CA LEU A 398 -1.59 -39.29 -11.18
C LEU A 398 -2.63 -39.64 -12.25
N SER A 399 -2.20 -39.86 -13.49
CA SER A 399 -3.10 -40.34 -14.55
C SER A 399 -3.63 -41.75 -14.24
N GLN A 400 -2.81 -42.63 -13.66
CA GLN A 400 -3.24 -43.96 -13.22
C GLN A 400 -4.16 -43.90 -11.99
N ALA A 401 -3.94 -42.93 -11.11
CA ALA A 401 -4.83 -42.65 -9.97
C ALA A 401 -6.17 -42.01 -10.37
N GLY A 402 -6.39 -41.72 -11.66
CA GLY A 402 -7.64 -41.18 -12.19
C GLY A 402 -7.80 -39.66 -12.03
N VAL A 403 -6.71 -38.93 -11.83
CA VAL A 403 -6.74 -37.45 -11.76
C VAL A 403 -7.03 -36.89 -13.15
N ALA A 404 -8.23 -36.34 -13.33
CA ALA A 404 -8.63 -35.69 -14.58
C ALA A 404 -7.99 -34.30 -14.70
N PHE A 405 -6.84 -34.17 -15.36
CA PHE A 405 -6.17 -32.87 -15.54
C PHE A 405 -6.98 -31.86 -16.36
N SER A 406 -7.91 -32.32 -17.20
CA SER A 406 -8.84 -31.45 -17.95
C SER A 406 -9.68 -30.55 -17.05
N GLN A 407 -9.98 -30.97 -15.81
CA GLN A 407 -10.76 -30.16 -14.87
C GLN A 407 -10.01 -28.93 -14.34
N PHE A 408 -8.70 -28.83 -14.61
CA PHE A 408 -7.85 -27.71 -14.19
C PHE A 408 -7.50 -26.77 -15.34
N GLN A 409 -7.82 -27.15 -16.58
CA GLN A 409 -7.86 -26.20 -17.68
C GLN A 409 -8.99 -25.24 -17.35
N GLY A 410 -8.65 -24.00 -17.03
CA GLY A 410 -9.67 -22.95 -16.93
C GLY A 410 -10.45 -22.95 -18.25
N ASP A 411 -11.77 -22.77 -18.17
CA ASP A 411 -12.63 -22.63 -19.35
C ASP A 411 -11.95 -21.60 -20.27
N GLN A 412 -11.29 -22.07 -21.33
CA GLN A 412 -10.93 -21.22 -22.44
C GLN A 412 -12.27 -20.91 -23.08
N GLU A 413 -12.87 -19.80 -22.65
CA GLU A 413 -14.05 -19.23 -23.29
C GLU A 413 -13.77 -19.19 -24.79
N GLU A 414 -14.50 -20.04 -25.51
CA GLU A 414 -14.82 -19.83 -26.92
C GLU A 414 -15.57 -18.49 -26.99
N ASP A 415 -14.84 -17.40 -27.25
CA ASP A 415 -15.38 -16.10 -27.66
C ASP A 415 -14.99 -15.79 -29.11
#